data_AF-A0A8C2JKM7-F1
#
_entry.id   AF-A0A8C2JKM7-F1
#
_cell.length_a   1.000
_cell.length_b   1.000
_cell.length_c   1.000
_cell.angle_alpha   90.00
_cell.angle_beta   90.00
_cell.angle_gamma   90.00
#
_symmetry.space_group_name_H-M   'P 1'
#
loop_
_entity.id
_entity.type
_entity.pdbx_description
1 polymer ?
#
loop_
_entity_poly.entity_id
_entity_poly.type
_entity_poly.pdbx_seq_one_letter_code
_entity_poly.pdbx_strand_id
1 'polypeptide(L)' 'LEKHSWYHGPVSRSAAEYLLSSLINGSFLVRESESSPGQLSISLRYEGRVYHYRINTASDGKVGLKTMAAFTLL' A
#
# COMPACT_ATOMS: atom_id res chain seq x y z
N LEU A 1 -2.77 7.09 13.07
CA LEU A 1 -1.95 7.09 11.84
C LEU A 1 -1.82 8.49 11.26
N GLU A 2 -2.86 9.34 11.38
CA GLU A 2 -2.92 10.75 10.93
C GLU A 2 -1.69 11.65 11.19
N LYS A 3 -0.82 11.32 12.15
CA LYS A 3 0.40 12.10 12.44
C LYS A 3 1.57 11.74 11.54
N HIS A 4 1.47 10.67 10.76
CA HIS A 4 2.54 10.19 9.91
C HIS A 4 2.36 10.67 8.47
N SER A 5 3.39 11.31 7.92
CA SER A 5 3.39 11.85 6.55
C SER A 5 3.24 10.79 5.45
N TRP A 6 3.47 9.52 5.77
CA TRP A 6 3.28 8.39 4.86
C TRP A 6 1.86 7.80 4.89
N TYR A 7 0.99 8.26 5.79
CA TYR A 7 -0.41 7.86 5.85
C TYR A 7 -1.29 8.89 5.16
N HIS A 8 -2.08 8.44 4.18
CA HIS A 8 -2.86 9.32 3.32
C HIS A 8 -4.38 9.13 3.47
N GLY A 9 -4.83 8.35 4.46
CA GLY A 9 -6.27 8.15 4.70
C GLY A 9 -6.99 7.43 3.55
N PRO A 10 -8.24 7.82 3.22
CA PRO A 10 -9.07 7.17 2.21
C PRO A 10 -8.68 7.56 0.78
N VAL A 11 -7.46 7.21 0.37
CA VAL A 11 -6.99 7.34 -1.01
C VAL A 11 -7.34 6.10 -1.80
N SER A 12 -7.91 6.30 -2.99
CA SER A 12 -8.24 5.20 -3.89
C SER A 12 -7.00 4.52 -4.46
N ARG A 13 -7.15 3.29 -4.94
CA ARG A 13 -6.09 2.56 -5.64
C ARG A 13 -5.58 3.36 -6.84
N SER A 14 -6.49 3.83 -7.68
CA SER A 14 -6.16 4.61 -8.89
C SER A 14 -5.54 5.96 -8.56
N ALA A 15 -6.01 6.65 -7.52
CA ALA A 15 -5.38 7.90 -7.07
C ALA A 15 -3.97 7.65 -6.53
N ALA A 16 -3.74 6.55 -5.80
CA ALA A 16 -2.40 6.17 -5.38
C ALA A 16 -1.48 5.85 -6.57
N GLU A 17 -1.98 5.16 -7.61
CA GLU A 17 -1.24 4.91 -8.84
C GLU A 17 -0.84 6.23 -9.52
N TYR A 18 -1.77 7.18 -9.63
CA TYR A 18 -1.51 8.50 -10.20
C TYR A 18 -0.46 9.27 -9.40
N LEU A 19 -0.61 9.36 -8.07
CA LEU A 19 0.30 10.07 -7.18
C LEU A 19 1.73 9.50 -7.23
N LEU A 20 1.87 8.19 -7.39
CA LEU A 20 3.16 7.51 -7.42
C LEU A 20 3.77 7.42 -8.84
N SER A 21 3.01 7.74 -9.89
CA SER A 21 3.40 7.49 -11.29
C SER A 21 4.65 8.27 -11.72
N SER A 22 4.84 9.48 -11.20
CA SER A 22 5.95 10.39 -11.51
C SER A 22 7.05 10.42 -10.45
N LEU A 23 6.89 9.64 -9.37
CA LEU A 23 7.86 9.60 -8.27
C LEU A 23 8.95 8.55 -8.49
N ILE A 24 9.97 8.61 -7.64
CA ILE A 24 11.13 7.73 -7.70
C ILE A 24 10.79 6.30 -7.26
N ASN A 25 11.63 5.34 -7.67
CA ASN A 25 11.56 3.98 -7.15
C ASN A 25 11.69 3.99 -5.62
N GLY A 26 10.84 3.23 -4.94
CA GLY A 26 10.75 3.18 -3.48
C GLY A 26 9.74 4.14 -2.88
N SER A 27 9.19 5.11 -3.63
CA SER A 27 8.12 5.97 -3.12
C SER A 27 6.88 5.14 -2.78
N PHE A 28 6.29 5.38 -1.62
CA PHE A 28 5.13 4.63 -1.14
C PHE A 28 4.16 5.50 -0.34
N LEU A 29 2.96 4.99 -0.15
CA LEU A 29 1.98 5.52 0.79
C LEU A 29 1.15 4.40 1.42
N VAL A 30 0.66 4.66 2.63
CA VAL A 30 -0.33 3.83 3.30
C VAL A 30 -1.69 4.50 3.18
N ARG A 31 -2.70 3.71 2.79
CA ARG A 31 -4.07 4.18 2.55
C ARG A 31 -5.08 3.19 3.12
N GLU A 32 -6.30 3.65 3.35
CA GLU A 32 -7.43 2.79 3.66
C GLU A 32 -7.83 1.97 2.41
N SER A 33 -8.30 0.75 2.64
CA SER A 33 -8.77 -0.13 1.58
C SER A 33 -10.21 0.21 1.20
N GLU A 34 -10.41 0.64 -0.05
CA GLU A 34 -11.74 0.89 -0.61
C GLU A 34 -12.63 -0.37 -0.60
N SER A 35 -12.02 -1.52 -0.88
CA SER A 35 -12.72 -2.81 -0.97
C SER A 35 -12.96 -3.48 0.39
N SER A 36 -12.37 -2.96 1.47
CA SER A 36 -12.46 -3.57 2.79
C SER A 36 -12.34 -2.48 3.86
N PRO A 37 -13.47 -1.88 4.26
CA PRO A 37 -13.51 -0.84 5.30
C PRO A 37 -12.77 -1.26 6.56
N GLY A 38 -12.01 -0.33 7.16
CA GLY A 38 -11.20 -0.57 8.36
C GLY A 38 -9.89 -1.34 8.13
N GLN A 39 -9.52 -1.60 6.88
CA GLN A 39 -8.28 -2.28 6.53
C GLN A 39 -7.33 -1.33 5.80
N LEU A 40 -6.03 -1.56 5.94
CA LEU A 40 -5.00 -0.72 5.33
C LEU A 40 -4.32 -1.42 4.16
N SER A 41 -3.78 -0.61 3.25
CA SER A 41 -2.97 -1.06 2.11
C SER A 41 -1.75 -0.17 1.95
N ILE A 42 -0.65 -0.76 1.48
CA ILE A 42 0.54 -0.06 1.01
C ILE A 42 0.49 0.00 -0.51
N SER A 43 0.66 1.19 -1.09
CA SER A 43 0.95 1.35 -2.51
C SER A 43 2.43 1.74 -2.67
N LEU A 44 3.20 1.01 -3.48
CA LEU A 44 4.65 1.16 -3.63
C LEU A 44 5.03 1.31 -5.11
N ARG A 45 5.79 2.35 -5.45
CA ARG A 45 6.43 2.53 -6.75
C ARG A 45 7.69 1.69 -6.83
N TYR A 46 7.77 0.80 -7.81
CA TYR A 46 8.98 0.03 -8.11
C TYR A 46 9.04 -0.28 -9.60
N GLU A 47 10.20 0.02 -10.21
CA GLU A 47 10.51 -0.26 -11.62
C GLU A 47 9.38 0.12 -12.60
N GLY A 48 8.92 1.37 -12.51
CA GLY A 48 7.92 1.88 -13.44
C GLY A 48 6.48 1.43 -13.16
N ARG A 49 6.25 0.61 -12.13
CA ARG A 49 4.94 0.06 -11.75
C ARG A 49 4.58 0.43 -10.32
N VAL A 50 3.28 0.39 -10.01
CA VAL A 50 2.78 0.55 -8.64
C VAL A 50 2.21 -0.78 -8.17
N TYR A 51 2.72 -1.25 -7.04
CA TYR A 51 2.31 -2.48 -6.39
C TYR A 51 1.43 -2.14 -5.18
N HIS A 52 0.42 -2.98 -4.92
CA HIS A 52 -0.47 -2.79 -3.79
C HIS A 52 -0.45 -4.02 -2.88
N TYR A 53 -0.16 -3.80 -1.60
CA TYR A 53 -0.09 -4.85 -0.59
C TYR A 53 -1.10 -4.57 0.50
N ARG A 54 -1.91 -5.56 0.85
CA ARG A 54 -2.83 -5.43 1.98
C ARG A 54 -2.06 -5.63 3.29
N ILE A 55 -2.30 -4.75 4.25
CA ILE A 55 -1.78 -4.90 5.61
C ILE A 55 -2.75 -5.76 6.39
N ASN A 56 -2.29 -6.92 6.84
CA ASN A 56 -3.00 -7.77 7.78
C ASN A 56 -2.47 -7.51 9.19
N THR A 57 -3.35 -7.10 10.09
CA THR A 57 -3.07 -7.07 11.53
C THR A 57 -3.60 -8.36 12.14
N ALA A 58 -2.68 -9.17 12.67
CA ALA A 58 -3.05 -10.32 13.49
C ALA A 58 -3.55 -9.83 14.86
N SER A 59 -4.37 -10.65 15.52
CA SER A 59 -4.95 -10.35 16.83
C SER A 59 -3.91 -10.23 17.95
N ASP A 60 -2.69 -10.75 17.73
CA ASP A 60 -1.53 -10.58 18.62
C ASP A 60 -0.74 -9.28 18.37
N GLY A 61 -1.27 -8.38 17.52
CA GLY A 61 -0.65 -7.11 17.17
C GLY A 61 0.44 -7.19 16.11
N LYS A 62 0.75 -8.38 15.57
CA LYS A 62 1.71 -8.52 14.48
C LYS A 62 1.13 -7.98 13.18
N VAL A 63 1.97 -7.26 12.44
CA VAL A 63 1.63 -6.68 11.14
C VAL A 63 2.32 -7.49 10.05
N GLY A 64 1.54 -8.05 9.12
CA GLY A 64 2.03 -8.78 7.95
C GLY A 64 1.50 -8.20 6.65
N LEU A 65 2.24 -8.36 5.55
CA LEU A 65 1.77 -7.99 4.21
C LEU A 65 1.20 -9.23 3.51
N LYS A 66 -0.04 -9.17 3.04
CA LYS A 66 -0.58 -10.20 2.14
C LYS A 66 -0.29 -9.80 0.71
N THR A 67 0.62 -10.52 0.07
CA THR A 67 0.94 -10.36 -1.34
C THR A 67 -0.10 -11.06 -2.19
N MET A 68 -0.75 -10.35 -3.13
CA MET A 68 -1.59 -10.97 -4.16
C MET A 68 -0.79 -11.38 -5.41
N ALA A 69 0.46 -10.95 -5.52
CA ALA A 69 1.38 -11.39 -6.55
C ALA A 69 2.35 -12.41 -5.95
N ALA A 70 2.38 -13.62 -6.50
CA ALA A 70 3.49 -14.53 -6.24
C ALA A 70 4.79 -13.80 -6.61
N PHE A 71 5.67 -13.61 -5.64
CA PHE A 71 7.08 -13.38 -5.93
C PHE A 71 7.59 -14.68 -6.55
N THR A 72 7.55 -14.80 -7.87
CA THR A 72 8.50 -15.69 -8.54
C THR A 72 9.84 -14.98 -8.45
N LEU A 73 10.61 -15.34 -7.42
CA LEU A 73 12.06 -15.18 -7.46
C LEU A 73 12.52 -15.91 -8.73
N LEU A 74 13.08 -15.17 -9.69
CA LEU A 74 14.03 -15.76 -10.63
C LEU A 74 15.34 -16.01 -9.88
#